data_AF-A0A371J5L2-F1
#
_entry.id   AF-A0A371J5L2-F1
#
_cell.length_a   1.000
_cell.length_b   1.000
_cell.length_c   1.000
_cell.angle_alpha   90.00
_cell.angle_beta   90.00
_cell.angle_gamma   90.00
#
_symmetry.space_group_name_H-M   'P 1'
#
loop_
_entity.id
_entity.type
_entity.pdbx_description
1 polymer ?
#
loop_
_entity_poly.entity_id
_entity_poly.type
_entity_poly.pdbx_seq_one_letter_code
_entity_poly.pdbx_strand_id
1 'polypeptide(L)'
;MKYININNKHEIFVKNRLIKHRFDNLITKKVNVSQDQLDRCKEYAQEYINKNKDYSKLVPKEIKNIELQKEIAMQRVFANKVAECGFLNYLAKENISSDVLQKNKIDIKVALDKDIHTRLIIPKEEFTSKNKHNYYVGVHLNAQILDKKDNVKRHLIKDIYDIKEVQIYGYLDYKFTNELKFETIKNKLGKKEFKFFTKKSDNYDKKSQYANLLGEECKWYYLDRLMPIENLMKKFK
;
A
#
# COMPACT_ATOMS: atom_id res chain seq x y z
N MET A 1 -9.61 -14.62 -0.28
CA MET A 1 -8.70 -14.34 0.85
C MET A 1 -9.44 -14.63 2.14
N LYS A 2 -8.82 -15.32 3.11
CA LYS A 2 -9.36 -15.39 4.48
C LYS A 2 -8.86 -14.14 5.22
N TYR A 3 -9.77 -13.22 5.55
CA TYR A 3 -9.46 -12.05 6.37
C TYR A 3 -9.36 -12.49 7.84
N ILE A 4 -8.49 -11.83 8.62
CA ILE A 4 -8.42 -12.07 10.07
C ILE A 4 -9.63 -11.39 10.69
N ASN A 5 -10.50 -12.16 11.35
CA ASN A 5 -11.67 -11.62 12.03
C ASN A 5 -11.24 -10.70 13.18
N ILE A 6 -11.77 -9.48 13.20
CA ILE A 6 -11.53 -8.49 14.25
C ILE A 6 -12.24 -8.94 15.52
N ASN A 7 -11.53 -8.95 16.64
CA ASN A 7 -12.16 -9.09 17.96
C ASN A 7 -12.47 -7.69 18.51
N ASN A 8 -13.73 -7.25 18.39
CA ASN A 8 -14.20 -5.92 18.78
C ASN A 8 -14.13 -5.62 20.30
N LYS A 9 -13.55 -6.52 21.12
CA LYS A 9 -13.32 -6.28 22.56
C LYS A 9 -12.17 -5.31 22.85
N HIS A 10 -11.38 -4.91 21.86
CA HIS A 10 -10.28 -3.95 22.02
C HIS A 10 -10.67 -2.57 21.49
N GLU A 11 -10.30 -1.50 22.21
CA GLU A 11 -10.53 -0.13 21.78
C GLU A 11 -9.76 0.17 20.48
N ILE A 12 -10.49 0.49 19.42
CA ILE A 12 -9.91 0.92 18.14
C ILE A 12 -9.64 2.42 18.21
N PHE A 13 -8.37 2.78 18.18
CA PHE A 13 -7.88 4.15 18.18
C PHE A 13 -7.45 4.56 16.78
N VAL A 14 -8.10 5.60 16.26
CA VAL A 14 -7.75 6.24 14.99
C VAL A 14 -7.38 7.69 15.26
N LYS A 15 -6.17 8.10 14.83
CA LYS A 15 -5.69 9.48 14.95
C LYS A 15 -5.35 10.04 13.56
N ASN A 16 -5.69 11.30 13.33
CA ASN A 16 -5.24 12.01 12.15
C ASN A 16 -3.75 12.32 12.26
N ARG A 17 -3.01 12.13 11.16
CA ARG A 17 -1.60 12.52 11.06
C ARG A 17 -1.35 13.26 9.77
N LEU A 18 -0.89 14.50 9.88
CA LEU A 18 -0.46 15.29 8.73
C LEU A 18 0.90 14.81 8.27
N ILE A 19 1.05 14.55 6.97
CA ILE A 19 2.34 14.30 6.34
C ILE A 19 2.53 15.33 5.23
N LYS A 20 3.72 15.96 5.21
CA LYS A 20 4.14 16.79 4.09
C LYS A 20 4.50 15.89 2.90
N HIS A 21 3.72 15.99 1.85
CA HIS A 21 4.01 15.38 0.56
C HIS A 21 4.77 16.38 -0.33
N ARG A 22 5.38 15.89 -1.41
CA ARG A 22 6.15 16.74 -2.36
C ARG A 22 5.35 17.93 -2.92
N PHE A 23 4.03 17.78 -3.05
CA PHE A 23 3.16 18.78 -3.69
C PHE A 23 2.01 19.29 -2.80
N ASP A 24 1.72 18.63 -1.67
CA ASP A 24 0.62 19.01 -0.77
C ASP A 24 0.80 18.39 0.63
N ASN A 25 -0.02 18.78 1.60
CA ASN A 25 -0.14 18.08 2.87
C ASN A 25 -1.25 17.03 2.79
N LEU A 26 -0.95 15.81 3.22
CA LEU A 26 -1.91 14.70 3.25
C LEU A 26 -2.32 14.42 4.70
N ILE A 27 -3.62 14.37 4.97
CA ILE A 27 -4.15 13.87 6.24
C ILE A 27 -4.30 12.36 6.13
N THR A 28 -3.54 11.64 6.93
CA THR A 28 -3.52 10.17 6.98
C THR A 28 -4.15 9.66 8.28
N LYS A 29 -4.51 8.38 8.32
CA LYS A 29 -5.12 7.74 9.50
C LYS A 29 -4.14 6.79 10.16
N LYS A 30 -3.75 7.11 11.38
CA LYS A 30 -2.96 6.24 12.24
C LYS A 30 -3.91 5.34 13.01
N VAL A 31 -3.78 4.03 12.85
CA VAL A 31 -4.71 3.03 13.40
C VAL A 31 -3.93 2.03 14.23
N ASN A 32 -4.40 1.73 15.44
CA ASN A 32 -3.79 0.71 16.28
C ASN A 32 -4.10 -0.70 15.78
N VAL A 33 -3.19 -1.62 16.09
CA VAL A 33 -3.35 -3.07 15.91
C VAL A 33 -3.07 -3.72 17.28
N SER A 34 -3.97 -4.57 17.75
CA SER A 34 -3.82 -5.21 19.08
C SER A 34 -2.78 -6.33 19.05
N GLN A 35 -2.27 -6.71 20.21
CA GLN A 35 -1.33 -7.83 20.30
C GLN A 35 -1.93 -9.14 19.76
N ASP A 36 -3.19 -9.45 20.10
CA ASP A 36 -3.91 -10.63 19.56
C ASP A 36 -3.97 -10.60 18.02
N GLN A 37 -4.15 -9.43 17.40
CA GLN A 37 -4.11 -9.32 15.94
C GLN A 37 -2.71 -9.57 15.38
N LEU A 38 -1.67 -9.07 16.03
CA LEU A 38 -0.27 -9.33 15.63
C LEU A 38 0.06 -10.82 15.73
N ASP A 39 -0.34 -11.47 16.83
CA ASP A 39 -0.10 -12.90 17.04
C ASP A 39 -0.78 -13.72 15.94
N ARG A 40 -2.03 -13.42 15.61
CA ARG A 40 -2.75 -14.06 14.47
C ARG A 40 -2.09 -13.79 13.12
N CYS A 41 -1.58 -12.58 12.89
CA CYS A 41 -0.84 -12.27 11.67
C CYS A 41 0.45 -13.09 11.57
N LYS A 42 1.13 -13.30 12.70
CA LYS A 42 2.37 -14.08 12.79
C LYS A 42 2.10 -15.57 12.56
N GLU A 43 1.06 -16.11 13.18
CA GLU A 43 0.59 -17.49 12.96
C GLU A 43 0.25 -17.71 11.48
N TYR A 44 -0.53 -16.81 10.87
CA TYR A 44 -0.87 -16.89 9.45
C TYR A 44 0.39 -16.89 8.56
N ALA A 45 1.33 -15.99 8.84
CA ALA A 45 2.57 -15.92 8.07
C ALA A 45 3.40 -17.21 8.20
N GLN A 46 3.52 -17.74 9.42
CA GLN A 46 4.22 -19.00 9.67
C GLN A 46 3.57 -20.17 8.93
N GLU A 47 2.25 -20.29 9.00
CA GLU A 47 1.52 -21.32 8.27
C GLU A 47 1.68 -21.19 6.77
N TYR A 48 1.62 -19.96 6.24
CA TYR A 48 1.77 -19.71 4.81
C TYR A 48 3.12 -20.19 4.29
N ILE A 49 4.22 -19.86 5.00
CA ILE A 49 5.58 -20.27 4.63
C ILE A 49 5.76 -21.78 4.73
N ASN A 50 5.15 -22.42 5.72
CA ASN A 50 5.25 -23.87 5.91
C ASN A 50 4.45 -24.66 4.85
N LYS A 51 3.30 -24.13 4.40
CA LYS A 51 2.38 -24.82 3.48
C LYS A 51 2.67 -24.53 1.99
N ASN A 52 3.14 -23.34 1.64
CA ASN A 52 3.27 -22.92 0.24
C ASN A 52 4.73 -22.90 -0.21
N LYS A 53 5.09 -23.70 -1.22
CA LYS A 53 6.44 -23.68 -1.82
C LYS A 53 6.73 -22.41 -2.64
N ASP A 54 5.70 -21.64 -2.95
CA ASP A 54 5.76 -20.42 -3.77
C ASP A 54 6.24 -19.17 -3.01
N TYR A 55 6.58 -19.28 -1.72
CA TYR A 55 7.10 -18.15 -0.93
C TYR A 55 8.33 -17.49 -1.57
N SER A 56 9.11 -18.24 -2.35
CA SER A 56 10.30 -17.76 -3.05
C SER A 56 9.98 -16.65 -4.06
N LYS A 57 8.74 -16.58 -4.58
CA LYS A 57 8.28 -15.49 -5.45
C LYS A 57 8.18 -14.14 -4.72
N LEU A 58 8.10 -14.17 -3.39
CA LEU A 58 8.06 -12.97 -2.54
C LEU A 58 9.46 -12.45 -2.20
N VAL A 59 10.52 -13.21 -2.55
CA VAL A 59 11.90 -12.91 -2.20
C VAL A 59 12.67 -12.47 -3.43
N PRO A 60 13.57 -11.48 -3.32
CA PRO A 60 14.47 -11.10 -4.41
C PRO A 60 15.33 -12.29 -4.88
N LYS A 61 15.52 -12.40 -6.20
CA LYS A 61 16.19 -13.55 -6.85
C LYS A 61 17.66 -13.69 -6.44
N GLU A 62 18.28 -12.60 -6.00
CA GLU A 62 19.66 -12.56 -5.52
C GLU A 62 19.86 -13.30 -4.18
N ILE A 63 18.81 -13.50 -3.40
CA ILE A 63 18.88 -14.18 -2.11
C ILE A 63 18.80 -15.69 -2.34
N LYS A 64 19.91 -16.41 -2.19
CA LYS A 64 19.98 -17.87 -2.41
C LYS A 64 19.79 -18.71 -1.14
N ASN A 65 20.09 -18.14 0.03
CA ASN A 65 19.98 -18.86 1.31
C ASN A 65 18.50 -19.12 1.65
N ILE A 66 18.13 -20.39 1.86
CA ILE A 66 16.74 -20.83 2.05
C ILE A 66 16.14 -20.31 3.38
N GLU A 67 16.90 -20.33 4.47
CA GLU A 67 16.43 -19.84 5.77
C GLU A 67 16.13 -18.35 5.71
N LEU A 68 17.02 -17.59 5.09
CA LEU A 68 16.86 -16.17 4.85
C LEU A 68 15.70 -15.86 3.88
N GLN A 69 15.50 -16.67 2.83
CA GLN A 69 14.32 -16.55 1.98
C GLN A 69 13.03 -16.72 2.77
N LYS A 70 12.96 -17.74 3.63
CA LYS A 70 11.81 -17.98 4.50
C LYS A 70 11.57 -16.81 5.46
N GLU A 71 12.63 -16.27 6.06
CA GLU A 71 12.54 -15.11 6.95
C GLU A 71 11.99 -13.88 6.22
N ILE A 72 12.58 -13.50 5.08
CA ILE A 72 12.12 -12.35 4.29
C ILE A 72 10.66 -12.54 3.84
N ALA A 73 10.31 -13.73 3.38
CA ALA A 73 8.94 -14.03 2.95
C ALA A 73 7.96 -13.99 4.13
N MET A 74 8.34 -14.53 5.30
CA MET A 74 7.54 -14.47 6.52
C MET A 74 7.26 -13.02 6.91
N GLN A 75 8.29 -12.17 6.95
CA GLN A 75 8.14 -10.75 7.27
C GLN A 75 7.22 -10.02 6.29
N ARG A 76 7.31 -10.31 4.98
CA ARG A 76 6.43 -9.72 3.96
C ARG A 76 4.97 -10.15 4.11
N VAL A 77 4.73 -11.45 4.34
CA VAL A 77 3.37 -11.97 4.53
C VAL A 77 2.76 -11.42 5.82
N PHE A 78 3.54 -11.39 6.90
CA PHE A 78 3.16 -10.78 8.16
C PHE A 78 2.77 -9.32 7.97
N ALA A 79 3.63 -8.53 7.32
CA ALA A 79 3.38 -7.11 7.07
C ALA A 79 2.08 -6.86 6.26
N ASN A 80 1.83 -7.66 5.22
CA ASN A 80 0.59 -7.59 4.46
C ASN A 80 -0.63 -7.83 5.37
N LYS A 81 -0.55 -8.82 6.26
CA LYS A 81 -1.66 -9.13 7.17
C LYS A 81 -1.88 -8.08 8.25
N VAL A 82 -0.81 -7.47 8.77
CA VAL A 82 -0.91 -6.33 9.69
C VAL A 82 -1.54 -5.13 9.00
N ALA A 83 -1.19 -4.85 7.74
CA ALA A 83 -1.82 -3.79 6.95
C ALA A 83 -3.32 -4.05 6.70
N GLU A 84 -3.69 -5.29 6.36
CA GLU A 84 -5.09 -5.71 6.24
C GLU A 84 -5.84 -5.48 7.56
N CYS A 85 -5.28 -5.92 8.69
CA CYS A 85 -5.90 -5.73 10.01
C CYS A 85 -6.09 -4.26 10.36
N GLY A 86 -5.10 -3.42 10.11
CA GLY A 86 -5.22 -1.99 10.38
C GLY A 86 -6.28 -1.30 9.53
N PHE A 87 -6.45 -1.70 8.27
CA PHE A 87 -7.54 -1.18 7.44
C PHE A 87 -8.92 -1.71 7.89
N LEU A 88 -9.00 -2.98 8.26
CA LEU A 88 -10.21 -3.59 8.83
C LEU A 88 -10.63 -2.88 10.14
N ASN A 89 -9.68 -2.57 11.03
CA ASN A 89 -9.93 -1.77 12.23
C ASN A 89 -10.49 -0.39 11.87
N TYR A 90 -9.96 0.25 10.83
CA TYR A 90 -10.49 1.54 10.37
C TYR A 90 -11.92 1.44 9.84
N LEU A 91 -12.24 0.40 9.04
CA LEU A 91 -13.61 0.15 8.58
C LEU A 91 -14.57 -0.05 9.75
N ALA A 92 -14.18 -0.87 10.73
CA ALA A 92 -14.97 -1.10 11.94
C ALA A 92 -15.20 0.22 12.72
N LYS A 93 -14.18 1.06 12.85
CA LYS A 93 -14.31 2.39 13.48
C LYS A 93 -15.30 3.30 12.74
N GLU A 94 -15.38 3.20 11.42
CA GLU A 94 -16.30 3.95 10.57
C GLU A 94 -17.70 3.30 10.46
N ASN A 95 -17.94 2.19 11.18
CA ASN A 95 -19.16 1.36 11.10
C ASN A 95 -19.42 0.81 9.68
N ILE A 96 -18.35 0.47 8.96
CA ILE A 96 -18.42 -0.12 7.61
C ILE A 96 -18.10 -1.61 7.70
N SER A 97 -18.96 -2.46 7.11
CA SER A 97 -18.74 -3.91 7.05
C SER A 97 -17.47 -4.24 6.24
N SER A 98 -16.71 -5.25 6.67
CA SER A 98 -15.56 -5.76 5.93
C SER A 98 -15.91 -6.32 4.55
N ASP A 99 -17.19 -6.65 4.29
CA ASP A 99 -17.67 -7.14 3.00
C ASP A 99 -17.40 -6.17 1.85
N VAL A 100 -17.23 -4.88 2.16
CA VAL A 100 -16.91 -3.86 1.14
C VAL A 100 -15.60 -4.16 0.42
N LEU A 101 -14.66 -4.85 1.07
CA LEU A 101 -13.40 -5.27 0.45
C LEU A 101 -13.65 -6.16 -0.77
N GLN A 102 -14.50 -7.18 -0.60
CA GLN A 102 -14.83 -8.10 -1.69
C GLN A 102 -15.80 -7.45 -2.69
N LYS A 103 -16.87 -6.82 -2.21
CA LYS A 103 -17.91 -6.21 -3.06
C LYS A 103 -17.32 -5.14 -3.99
N ASN A 104 -16.40 -4.32 -3.48
CA ASN A 104 -15.79 -3.24 -4.24
C ASN A 104 -14.44 -3.63 -4.86
N LYS A 105 -13.99 -4.89 -4.74
CA LYS A 105 -12.66 -5.35 -5.20
C LYS A 105 -11.56 -4.38 -4.73
N ILE A 106 -11.43 -4.24 -3.42
CA ILE A 106 -10.41 -3.39 -2.80
C ILE A 106 -9.19 -4.26 -2.53
N ASP A 107 -8.02 -3.78 -2.94
CA ASP A 107 -6.75 -4.36 -2.57
C ASP A 107 -5.95 -3.44 -1.65
N ILE A 108 -5.13 -4.02 -0.79
CA ILE A 108 -4.37 -3.30 0.24
C ILE A 108 -2.89 -3.46 -0.09
N LYS A 109 -2.21 -2.34 -0.37
CA LYS A 109 -0.77 -2.34 -0.63
C LYS A 109 -0.02 -1.80 0.57
N VAL A 110 0.93 -2.60 1.04
CA VAL A 110 1.78 -2.26 2.18
C VAL A 110 3.08 -1.59 1.72
N ALA A 111 3.49 -0.57 2.47
CA ALA A 111 4.82 -0.01 2.46
C ALA A 111 5.46 -0.20 3.85
N LEU A 112 6.71 -0.64 3.88
CA LEU A 112 7.37 -1.10 5.10
C LEU A 112 8.20 0.01 5.76
N ASP A 113 9.12 0.61 5.01
CA ASP A 113 10.16 1.48 5.56
C ASP A 113 9.71 2.93 5.67
N LYS A 114 9.82 3.52 6.87
CA LYS A 114 9.57 4.94 7.19
C LYS A 114 10.21 5.93 6.21
N ASP A 115 11.32 5.54 5.58
CA ASP A 115 12.09 6.39 4.67
C ASP A 115 11.91 6.01 3.19
N ILE A 116 11.42 4.79 2.89
CA ILE A 116 11.17 4.38 1.50
C ILE A 116 9.74 4.74 1.16
N HIS A 117 9.65 6.00 0.72
CA HIS A 117 8.63 6.55 -0.14
C HIS A 117 7.19 6.47 0.38
N THR A 118 6.51 7.62 0.36
CA THR A 118 5.06 7.81 0.60
C THR A 118 4.15 7.16 -0.46
N ARG A 119 4.63 6.09 -1.12
CA ARG A 119 4.22 5.68 -2.45
C ARG A 119 3.59 4.28 -2.47
N LEU A 120 2.47 4.13 -3.17
CA LEU A 120 1.74 2.88 -3.34
C LEU A 120 2.27 2.00 -4.49
N ILE A 121 2.95 0.90 -4.24
CA ILE A 121 3.45 0.06 -5.34
C ILE A 121 2.36 -0.92 -5.80
N ILE A 122 1.96 -0.83 -7.08
CA ILE A 122 1.04 -1.76 -7.73
C ILE A 122 1.78 -2.45 -8.89
N PRO A 123 1.90 -3.78 -8.91
CA PRO A 123 2.48 -4.51 -10.03
C PRO A 123 1.73 -4.25 -11.34
N LYS A 124 2.47 -4.18 -12.46
CA LYS A 124 1.89 -3.90 -13.79
C LYS A 124 0.85 -4.94 -14.16
N GLU A 125 1.10 -6.20 -13.81
CA GLU A 125 0.24 -7.35 -14.12
C GLU A 125 -1.14 -7.18 -13.49
N GLU A 126 -1.22 -6.67 -12.26
CA GLU A 126 -2.48 -6.41 -11.57
C GLU A 126 -3.28 -5.30 -12.26
N PHE A 127 -2.58 -4.30 -12.79
CA PHE A 127 -3.17 -3.18 -13.52
C PHE A 127 -3.71 -3.58 -14.90
N THR A 128 -3.01 -4.50 -15.59
CA THR A 128 -3.37 -4.99 -16.92
C THR A 128 -4.29 -6.21 -16.89
N SER A 129 -4.49 -6.84 -15.73
CA SER A 129 -5.32 -8.04 -15.63
C SER A 129 -6.80 -7.74 -15.94
N LYS A 130 -7.51 -8.74 -16.47
CA LYS A 130 -8.97 -8.70 -16.64
C LYS A 130 -9.71 -8.65 -15.29
N ASN A 131 -9.08 -9.14 -14.22
CA ASN A 131 -9.63 -9.21 -12.86
C ASN A 131 -9.05 -8.13 -11.93
N LYS A 132 -8.90 -6.92 -12.46
CA LYS A 132 -8.42 -5.76 -11.73
C LYS A 132 -9.28 -5.37 -10.52
N HIS A 133 -8.62 -4.83 -9.51
CA HIS A 133 -9.25 -4.17 -8.37
C HIS A 133 -9.76 -2.78 -8.76
N ASN A 134 -10.86 -2.35 -8.16
CA ASN A 134 -11.40 -1.01 -8.40
C ASN A 134 -10.67 0.04 -7.55
N TYR A 135 -10.20 -0.37 -6.37
CA TYR A 135 -9.53 0.49 -5.41
C TYR A 135 -8.29 -0.17 -4.87
N TYR A 136 -7.23 0.62 -4.66
CA TYR A 136 -6.02 0.19 -3.99
C TYR A 136 -5.77 1.11 -2.79
N VAL A 137 -5.75 0.56 -1.58
CA VAL A 137 -5.53 1.31 -0.33
C VAL A 137 -4.06 1.22 0.06
N GLY A 138 -3.45 2.37 0.35
CA GLY A 138 -2.08 2.45 0.80
C GLY A 138 -1.97 2.45 2.30
N VAL A 139 -1.28 1.45 2.84
CA VAL A 139 -1.00 1.32 4.27
C VAL A 139 0.50 1.26 4.49
N HIS A 140 0.97 2.05 5.43
CA HIS A 140 2.38 2.18 5.78
C HIS A 140 2.59 1.65 7.20
N LEU A 141 3.57 0.78 7.39
CA LEU A 141 3.91 0.25 8.71
C LEU A 141 4.92 1.12 9.47
N ASN A 142 5.58 2.06 8.79
CA ASN A 142 6.59 2.97 9.37
C ASN A 142 7.73 2.24 10.10
N ALA A 143 8.06 1.03 9.64
CA ALA A 143 9.12 0.23 10.20
C ALA A 143 10.49 0.70 9.71
N GLN A 144 11.56 0.13 10.25
CA GLN A 144 12.92 0.46 9.86
C GLN A 144 13.58 -0.76 9.22
N ILE A 145 14.15 -0.58 8.03
CA ILE A 145 15.01 -1.59 7.40
C ILE A 145 16.33 -1.69 8.19
N LEU A 146 16.88 -2.91 8.31
CA LEU A 146 18.13 -3.16 9.03
C LEU A 146 19.31 -2.38 8.45
N ASP A 147 19.57 -2.53 7.14
CA ASP A 147 20.59 -1.75 6.43
C ASP A 147 20.23 -1.61 4.95
N LYS A 148 20.04 -0.39 4.49
CA LYS A 148 19.62 -0.09 3.10
C LYS A 148 20.73 -0.27 2.07
N LYS A 149 22.01 -0.21 2.49
CA LYS A 149 23.16 -0.31 1.58
C LYS A 149 23.59 -1.76 1.38
N ASP A 150 23.22 -2.65 2.28
CA ASP A 150 23.53 -4.08 2.22
C ASP A 150 22.55 -4.82 1.29
N ASN A 151 23.07 -5.71 0.45
CA ASN A 151 22.29 -6.44 -0.56
C ASN A 151 21.25 -7.40 0.03
N VAL A 152 21.46 -7.85 1.27
CA VAL A 152 20.60 -8.80 1.98
C VAL A 152 19.76 -8.08 3.02
N LYS A 153 20.40 -7.33 3.93
CA LYS A 153 19.74 -6.70 5.09
C LYS A 153 18.76 -5.60 4.67
N ARG A 154 18.84 -5.10 3.44
CA ARG A 154 17.84 -4.18 2.87
C ARG A 154 16.44 -4.79 2.73
N HIS A 155 16.34 -6.11 2.86
CA HIS A 155 15.09 -6.85 2.77
C HIS A 155 14.54 -7.31 4.12
N LEU A 156 15.27 -7.03 5.21
CA LEU A 156 14.89 -7.38 6.57
C LEU A 156 14.48 -6.12 7.33
N ILE A 157 13.40 -6.26 8.11
CA ILE A 157 12.80 -5.18 8.88
C ILE A 157 13.09 -5.41 10.36
N LYS A 158 13.58 -4.36 11.01
CA LYS A 158 13.84 -4.33 12.44
C LYS A 158 12.51 -4.32 13.20
N ASP A 159 12.41 -5.14 14.24
CA ASP A 159 11.29 -5.17 15.21
C ASP A 159 9.90 -5.28 14.53
N ILE A 160 9.85 -5.94 13.37
CA ILE A 160 8.63 -5.99 12.56
C ILE A 160 7.45 -6.62 13.31
N TYR A 161 7.72 -7.57 14.20
CA TYR A 161 6.70 -8.28 14.96
C TYR A 161 6.13 -7.47 16.13
N ASP A 162 6.70 -6.30 16.43
CA ASP A 162 6.30 -5.42 17.54
C ASP A 162 5.52 -4.18 17.06
N ILE A 163 5.08 -4.16 15.79
CA ILE A 163 4.34 -3.03 15.21
C ILE A 163 2.96 -2.90 15.83
N LYS A 164 2.72 -1.84 16.61
CA LYS A 164 1.42 -1.61 17.29
C LYS A 164 0.47 -0.71 16.53
N GLU A 165 0.91 -0.17 15.41
CA GLU A 165 0.21 0.85 14.66
C GLU A 165 0.56 0.81 13.18
N VAL A 166 -0.45 1.08 12.35
CA VAL A 166 -0.27 1.30 10.92
C VAL A 166 -0.78 2.68 10.54
N GLN A 167 -0.39 3.14 9.37
CA GLN A 167 -0.81 4.43 8.85
C GLN A 167 -1.43 4.26 7.47
N ILE A 168 -2.73 4.55 7.35
CA ILE A 168 -3.44 4.55 6.08
C ILE A 168 -3.21 5.90 5.42
N TYR A 169 -2.52 5.89 4.28
CA TYR A 169 -2.14 7.10 3.56
C TYR A 169 -3.27 7.62 2.69
N GLY A 170 -4.11 6.72 2.17
CA GLY A 170 -5.18 7.06 1.25
C GLY A 170 -5.49 5.92 0.32
N TYR A 171 -6.13 6.23 -0.80
CA TYR A 171 -6.47 5.23 -1.81
C TYR A 171 -6.26 5.74 -3.23
N LEU A 172 -6.14 4.79 -4.14
CA LEU A 172 -6.13 5.01 -5.58
C LEU A 172 -7.39 4.37 -6.18
N ASP A 173 -8.09 5.13 -7.02
CA ASP A 173 -9.22 4.62 -7.80
C ASP A 173 -8.71 4.24 -9.19
N TYR A 174 -8.91 2.98 -9.55
CA TYR A 174 -8.44 2.44 -10.82
C TYR A 174 -9.03 3.22 -12.01
N LYS A 175 -10.31 3.60 -11.94
CA LYS A 175 -10.95 4.39 -13.00
C LYS A 175 -10.27 5.74 -13.13
N PHE A 176 -9.98 6.39 -12.01
CA PHE A 176 -9.25 7.67 -12.00
C PHE A 176 -7.89 7.54 -12.67
N THR A 177 -7.13 6.47 -12.40
CA THR A 177 -5.80 6.28 -13.01
C THR A 177 -5.84 6.06 -14.52
N ASN A 178 -6.86 5.37 -15.02
CA ASN A 178 -7.01 5.15 -16.46
C ASN A 178 -7.44 6.39 -17.22
N GLU A 179 -8.13 7.31 -16.55
CA GLU A 179 -8.57 8.57 -17.12
C GLU A 179 -7.55 9.69 -16.89
N LEU A 180 -6.44 9.43 -16.22
CA LEU A 180 -5.41 10.43 -15.99
C LEU A 180 -4.54 10.57 -17.24
N LYS A 181 -4.45 11.80 -17.76
CA LYS A 181 -3.52 12.15 -18.84
C LYS A 181 -2.34 12.94 -18.29
N PHE A 182 -1.23 12.98 -19.01
CA PHE A 182 -0.07 13.74 -18.57
C PHE A 182 0.65 14.44 -19.73
N GLU A 183 1.51 15.39 -19.38
CA GLU A 183 2.55 15.92 -20.24
C GLU A 183 3.87 16.00 -19.47
N THR A 184 5.00 15.99 -20.19
CA THR A 184 6.31 16.21 -19.57
C THR A 184 6.67 17.69 -19.69
N ILE A 185 6.95 18.34 -18.57
CA ILE A 185 7.42 19.72 -18.49
C ILE A 185 8.86 19.76 -17.94
N LYS A 186 9.56 20.88 -18.10
CA LYS A 186 10.80 21.15 -17.34
C LYS A 186 10.47 22.13 -16.22
N ASN A 187 10.93 21.83 -15.01
CA ASN A 187 10.78 22.73 -13.87
C ASN A 187 11.80 23.89 -13.94
N LYS A 188 11.71 24.83 -12.99
CA LYS A 188 12.61 26.00 -12.91
C LYS A 188 14.10 25.64 -12.80
N LEU A 189 14.41 24.40 -12.40
CA LEU A 189 15.77 23.86 -12.28
C LEU A 189 16.18 23.01 -13.49
N GLY A 190 15.41 23.04 -14.59
CA GLY A 190 15.66 22.27 -15.81
C GLY A 190 15.38 20.77 -15.71
N LYS A 191 14.88 20.27 -14.57
CA LYS A 191 14.56 18.85 -14.37
C LYS A 191 13.22 18.51 -15.04
N LYS A 192 13.14 17.34 -15.67
CA LYS A 192 11.90 16.81 -16.24
C LYS A 192 10.92 16.50 -15.10
N GLU A 193 9.69 16.99 -15.23
CA GLU A 193 8.57 16.72 -14.33
C GLU A 193 7.33 16.34 -15.16
N PHE A 194 6.46 15.50 -14.61
CA PHE A 194 5.19 15.15 -15.23
C PHE A 194 4.09 16.02 -14.65
N LYS A 195 3.32 16.68 -15.52
CA LYS A 195 2.12 17.42 -15.14
C LYS A 195 0.90 16.61 -15.55
N PHE A 196 0.03 16.34 -14.58
CA PHE A 196 -1.14 15.48 -14.77
C PHE A 196 -2.42 16.29 -14.96
N PHE A 197 -3.31 15.75 -15.79
CA PHE A 197 -4.58 16.35 -16.21
C PHE A 197 -5.70 15.34 -15.97
N THR A 198 -6.76 15.83 -15.33
CA THR A 198 -8.01 15.07 -15.15
C THR A 198 -9.03 15.55 -16.17
N LYS A 199 -10.13 14.82 -16.35
CA LYS A 199 -11.26 15.27 -17.20
C LYS A 199 -11.80 16.68 -16.85
N LYS A 200 -11.56 17.17 -15.64
CA LYS A 200 -11.95 18.52 -15.21
C LYS A 200 -10.96 19.61 -15.61
N SER A 201 -9.81 19.26 -16.20
CA SER A 201 -8.78 20.21 -16.58
C SER A 201 -9.07 20.79 -17.97
N ASP A 202 -9.00 22.12 -18.13
CA ASP A 202 -9.37 22.86 -19.36
C ASP A 202 -8.64 22.41 -20.64
N ASN A 203 -7.51 21.72 -20.52
CA ASN A 203 -6.71 21.22 -21.65
C ASN A 203 -6.61 19.69 -21.68
N TYR A 204 -7.50 18.97 -21.00
CA TYR A 204 -7.48 17.50 -20.92
C TYR A 204 -7.59 16.83 -22.30
N ASP A 205 -8.51 17.27 -23.14
CA ASP A 205 -8.72 16.66 -24.46
C ASP A 205 -7.56 16.89 -25.42
N LYS A 206 -6.81 17.98 -25.22
CA LYS A 206 -5.58 18.28 -25.96
C LYS A 206 -4.40 17.39 -25.58
N LYS A 207 -4.51 16.58 -24.52
CA LYS A 207 -3.45 15.63 -24.13
C LYS A 207 -3.69 14.29 -24.80
N SER A 208 -2.65 13.75 -25.42
CA SER A 208 -2.68 12.46 -26.12
C SER A 208 -2.16 11.31 -25.25
N GLN A 209 -1.32 11.60 -24.25
CA GLN A 209 -0.66 10.58 -23.44
C GLN A 209 -1.46 10.28 -22.16
N TYR A 210 -1.87 9.02 -22.02
CA TYR A 210 -2.44 8.50 -20.78
C TYR A 210 -1.36 8.03 -19.83
N ALA A 211 -1.59 8.28 -18.56
CA ALA A 211 -0.65 7.99 -17.50
C ALA A 211 -0.48 6.45 -17.34
N ASN A 212 -1.56 5.67 -17.47
CA ASN A 212 -1.52 4.20 -17.37
C ASN A 212 -0.51 3.45 -18.28
N LEU A 213 0.16 4.13 -19.23
CA LEU A 213 1.11 3.57 -20.19
C LEU A 213 2.58 3.97 -19.96
N LEU A 214 2.96 4.48 -18.78
CA LEU A 214 4.36 4.85 -18.48
C LEU A 214 5.31 3.64 -18.27
N GLY A 215 5.39 2.71 -19.24
CA GLY A 215 6.49 1.75 -19.42
C GLY A 215 6.62 0.61 -18.38
N GLU A 216 7.64 -0.23 -18.58
CA GLU A 216 8.01 -1.39 -17.73
C GLU A 216 8.84 -1.02 -16.49
N GLU A 217 9.31 0.23 -16.44
CA GLU A 217 10.03 0.75 -15.30
C GLU A 217 9.01 1.33 -14.33
N CYS A 218 9.11 0.98 -13.04
CA CYS A 218 8.33 1.55 -11.95
C CYS A 218 8.55 3.07 -11.87
N LYS A 219 7.93 3.87 -12.75
CA LYS A 219 8.14 5.32 -12.84
C LYS A 219 7.20 6.05 -11.88
N TRP A 220 7.64 6.10 -10.62
CA TRP A 220 7.70 7.24 -9.68
C TRP A 220 6.50 8.19 -9.47
N TYR A 221 5.38 8.14 -10.20
CA TYR A 221 4.43 9.28 -10.18
C TYR A 221 2.93 8.97 -10.13
N TYR A 222 2.51 7.70 -9.97
CA TYR A 222 1.11 7.39 -9.60
C TYR A 222 0.77 7.68 -8.13
N LEU A 223 1.78 8.07 -7.37
CA LEU A 223 1.88 7.78 -5.95
C LEU A 223 1.92 9.03 -5.09
N ASP A 224 2.05 10.19 -5.73
CA ASP A 224 2.06 11.50 -5.08
C ASP A 224 0.65 12.10 -4.93
N ARG A 225 -0.41 11.34 -5.28
CA ARG A 225 -1.81 11.75 -5.20
C ARG A 225 -2.72 10.61 -4.74
N LEU A 226 -2.38 9.96 -3.63
CA LEU A 226 -3.40 9.17 -2.94
C LEU A 226 -4.55 10.10 -2.57
N MET A 227 -5.76 9.70 -2.93
CA MET A 227 -6.95 10.45 -2.53
C MET A 227 -7.21 10.22 -1.03
N PRO A 228 -7.75 11.23 -0.32
CA PRO A 228 -8.10 11.11 1.09
C PRO A 228 -8.99 9.89 1.33
N ILE A 229 -8.63 9.05 2.31
CA ILE A 229 -9.33 7.79 2.54
C ILE A 229 -10.81 7.99 2.91
N GLU A 230 -11.15 9.13 3.51
CA GLU A 230 -12.51 9.52 3.87
C GLU A 230 -13.43 9.61 2.64
N ASN A 231 -12.90 10.00 1.49
CA ASN A 231 -13.70 10.03 0.25
C ASN A 231 -14.08 8.62 -0.18
N LEU A 232 -13.23 7.62 0.08
CA LEU A 232 -13.57 6.22 -0.15
C LEU A 232 -14.60 5.75 0.87
N MET A 233 -14.44 6.09 2.14
CA MET A 233 -15.39 5.70 3.20
C MET A 233 -16.80 6.22 2.93
N LYS A 234 -16.93 7.46 2.43
CA LYS A 234 -18.21 8.05 2.02
C LYS A 234 -18.90 7.29 0.88
N LYS A 235 -18.17 6.56 0.06
CA LYS A 235 -18.75 5.71 -1.01
C LYS A 235 -19.31 4.39 -0.47
N PHE A 236 -18.96 4.02 0.77
CA PHE A 236 -19.32 2.73 1.37
C PHE A 236 -20.41 2.83 2.45
N LYS A 237 -20.75 4.05 2.86
CA LYS A 237 -21.88 4.37 3.73
C LYS A 237 -23.12 4.62 2.86
#